data_AF-A0A4Q5Z206-F1
#
_entry.id   AF-A0A4Q5Z206-F1
#
_cell.length_a   1.000
_cell.length_b   1.000
_cell.length_c   1.000
_cell.angle_alpha   90.00
_cell.angle_beta   90.00
_cell.angle_gamma   90.00
#
_symmetry.space_group_name_H-M   'P 1'
#
loop_
_entity.id
_entity.type
_entity.pdbx_description
1 polymer ?
#
loop_
_entity_poly.entity_id
_entity_poly.type
_entity_poly.pdbx_seq_one_letter_code
_entity_poly.pdbx_strand_id
1 'polypeptide(L)'
;MKTITSLLILGVVALFSCDPVRRIDMKNLGADTAHIIWTLNEDSLNNNPFLLSNSKELKFDLYPPKRGKINMSFGPGNWSPKEVQKLVGHLTSLEIISATQHIKIDSMSRLRDFLLARRKGIGGARIEIVIPK
;
A
#
# COMPACT_ATOMS: atom_id res chain seq x y z
N MET A 1 -19.92 32.33 -36.70
CA MET A 1 -19.36 31.01 -36.34
C MET A 1 -18.01 31.17 -35.62
N LYS A 2 -17.98 31.60 -34.35
CA LYS A 2 -16.72 31.71 -33.57
C LYS A 2 -16.87 31.31 -32.10
N THR A 3 -18.07 30.92 -31.67
CA THR A 3 -18.41 30.69 -30.25
C THR A 3 -18.50 29.22 -29.86
N ILE A 4 -18.49 28.29 -30.83
CA ILE A 4 -18.67 26.84 -30.56
C ILE A 4 -17.32 26.17 -30.21
N THR A 5 -16.19 26.73 -30.64
CA THR A 5 -14.86 26.15 -30.44
C THR A 5 -14.34 26.29 -29.00
N SER A 6 -14.81 27.28 -28.23
CA SER A 6 -14.36 27.49 -26.84
C SER A 6 -15.00 26.54 -25.83
N LEU A 7 -16.18 25.98 -26.12
CA LEU A 7 -16.87 25.07 -25.19
C LEU A 7 -16.31 23.64 -25.25
N LEU A 8 -15.74 23.24 -26.39
CA LEU A 8 -15.13 21.92 -26.55
C LEU A 8 -13.79 21.78 -25.80
N ILE A 9 -13.06 22.89 -25.62
CA ILE A 9 -11.75 22.91 -24.94
C ILE A 9 -11.93 22.81 -23.42
N LEU A 10 -13.03 23.33 -22.87
CA LEU A 10 -13.32 23.23 -21.42
C LEU A 10 -13.69 21.80 -20.98
N GLY A 11 -14.20 20.96 -21.89
CA GLY A 11 -14.55 19.56 -21.62
C GLY A 11 -13.34 18.61 -21.55
N VAL A 12 -12.19 18.99 -22.12
CA VAL A 12 -10.99 18.13 -22.15
C VAL A 12 -10.12 18.31 -20.90
N VAL A 13 -10.22 19.44 -20.21
CA VAL A 13 -9.45 19.69 -18.97
C VAL A 13 -10.04 18.93 -17.77
N ALA A 14 -11.31 18.54 -17.81
CA ALA A 14 -11.96 17.74 -16.77
C ALA A 14 -11.56 16.25 -16.77
N LEU A 15 -10.84 15.79 -17.80
CA LEU A 15 -10.29 14.43 -17.87
C LEU A 15 -8.88 14.30 -17.27
N PHE A 16 -8.29 15.42 -16.81
CA PHE A 16 -7.01 15.40 -16.12
C PHE A 16 -7.20 15.46 -14.59
N SER A 17 -6.74 14.38 -13.97
CA SER A 17 -6.22 14.29 -12.60
C SER A 17 -7.20 14.38 -11.43
N CYS A 18 -8.02 13.35 -11.23
CA CYS A 18 -7.98 12.74 -9.91
C CYS A 18 -6.85 11.71 -9.93
N ASP A 19 -5.67 12.09 -9.44
CA ASP A 19 -4.63 11.11 -9.18
C ASP A 19 -5.18 10.06 -8.21
N PRO A 20 -5.08 8.75 -8.54
CA PRO A 20 -5.60 7.71 -7.67
C PRO A 20 -4.90 7.77 -6.31
N VAL A 21 -5.58 7.41 -5.23
CA VAL A 21 -4.92 7.37 -3.91
C VAL A 21 -4.03 6.14 -3.83
N ARG A 22 -2.75 6.34 -3.52
CA ARG A 22 -1.80 5.26 -3.25
C ARG A 22 -2.24 4.50 -2.02
N ARG A 23 -2.35 3.18 -2.16
CA ARG A 23 -2.86 2.35 -1.08
C ARG A 23 -2.11 1.04 -0.93
N ILE A 24 -2.02 0.56 0.30
CA ILE A 24 -1.61 -0.81 0.62
C ILE A 24 -2.83 -1.50 1.23
N ASP A 25 -3.28 -2.55 0.56
CA ASP A 25 -4.43 -3.35 0.96
C ASP A 25 -3.94 -4.69 1.49
N MET A 26 -4.29 -5.00 2.73
CA MET A 26 -3.94 -6.25 3.38
C MET A 26 -5.21 -7.06 3.61
N LYS A 27 -5.25 -8.30 3.11
CA LYS A 27 -6.43 -9.19 3.14
C LYS A 27 -6.05 -10.57 3.64
N ASN A 28 -6.87 -11.15 4.50
CA ASN A 28 -6.76 -12.55 4.89
C ASN A 28 -7.87 -13.38 4.24
N LEU A 29 -7.49 -14.34 3.39
CA LEU A 29 -8.40 -15.29 2.76
C LEU A 29 -8.40 -16.66 3.47
N GLY A 30 -7.52 -16.86 4.46
CA GLY A 30 -7.41 -18.06 5.26
C GLY A 30 -8.51 -18.23 6.31
N ALA A 31 -8.49 -19.39 6.95
CA ALA A 31 -9.46 -19.77 7.98
C ALA A 31 -9.12 -19.23 9.38
N ASP A 32 -7.85 -18.92 9.63
CA ASP A 32 -7.33 -18.47 10.93
C ASP A 32 -6.90 -17.00 10.89
N THR A 33 -6.86 -16.35 12.05
CA THR A 33 -6.31 -14.99 12.18
C THR A 33 -4.85 -14.98 11.74
N ALA A 34 -4.48 -13.93 11.00
CA ALA A 34 -3.11 -13.71 10.60
C ALA A 34 -2.63 -12.33 11.09
N HIS A 35 -1.34 -12.24 11.39
CA HIS A 35 -0.69 -11.04 11.89
C HIS A 35 0.25 -10.51 10.81
N ILE A 36 0.12 -9.22 10.50
CA ILE A 36 1.10 -8.51 9.68
C ILE A 36 1.83 -7.51 10.58
N ILE A 37 3.15 -7.58 10.56
CA ILE A 37 4.02 -6.72 11.37
C ILE A 37 4.95 -5.97 10.42
N TRP A 38 4.84 -4.64 10.41
CA TRP A 38 5.81 -3.77 9.75
C TRP A 38 6.75 -3.23 10.81
N THR A 39 8.04 -3.49 10.67
CA THR A 39 9.08 -2.90 11.51
C THR A 39 9.72 -1.76 10.75
N LEU A 40 9.71 -0.58 11.38
CA LEU A 40 10.18 0.68 10.86
C LEU A 40 11.57 1.00 11.43
N ASN A 41 12.36 1.77 10.70
CA ASN A 41 13.65 2.27 11.22
C ASN A 41 13.46 3.37 12.29
N GLU A 42 12.37 4.14 12.19
CA GLU A 42 11.96 5.22 13.07
C GLU A 42 10.48 5.11 13.48
N ASP A 43 10.08 5.75 14.57
CA ASP A 43 8.70 5.70 15.06
C ASP A 43 7.72 6.31 14.05
N SER A 44 6.55 5.68 13.87
CA SER A 44 5.71 6.02 12.72
C SER A 44 5.07 7.41 12.75
N LEU A 45 4.98 8.07 13.92
CA LEU A 45 4.40 9.42 14.04
C LEU A 45 5.32 10.54 13.54
N ASN A 46 6.63 10.32 13.49
CA ASN A 46 7.61 11.35 13.16
C ASN A 46 8.33 10.98 11.85
N ASN A 47 8.02 11.71 10.77
CA ASN A 47 8.70 11.64 9.47
C ASN A 47 8.55 10.34 8.64
N ASN A 48 7.69 9.41 9.06
CA ASN A 48 7.44 8.17 8.32
C ASN A 48 6.10 8.21 7.56
N PRO A 49 6.00 7.72 6.31
CA PRO A 49 4.76 7.66 5.55
C PRO A 49 3.59 6.90 6.19
N PHE A 50 3.79 6.07 7.22
CA PHE A 50 2.69 5.35 7.87
C PHE A 50 1.84 6.25 8.78
N LEU A 51 2.41 7.08 9.67
CA LEU A 51 1.68 7.99 10.58
C LEU A 51 0.55 7.31 11.41
N LEU A 52 0.78 6.11 11.96
CA LEU A 52 -0.27 5.30 12.63
C LEU A 52 -0.06 5.05 14.13
N SER A 53 1.17 5.17 14.64
CA SER A 53 1.58 4.71 15.98
C SER A 53 2.88 5.36 16.46
N ASN A 54 3.01 5.58 17.77
CA ASN A 54 4.24 6.04 18.43
C ASN A 54 5.26 4.90 18.64
N SER A 55 5.28 3.92 17.72
CA SER A 55 6.11 2.73 17.79
C SER A 55 6.81 2.50 16.46
N LYS A 56 8.00 1.89 16.53
CA LYS A 56 8.70 1.31 15.38
C LYS A 56 8.01 0.06 14.82
N GLU A 57 7.04 -0.51 15.53
CA GLU A 57 6.30 -1.67 15.07
C GLU A 57 4.83 -1.31 14.82
N LEU A 58 4.37 -1.60 13.61
CA LEU A 58 2.96 -1.54 13.22
C LEU A 58 2.42 -2.96 13.10
N LYS A 59 1.56 -3.35 14.04
CA LYS A 59 0.97 -4.69 14.10
C LYS A 59 -0.50 -4.63 13.68
N PHE A 60 -0.88 -5.57 12.83
CA PHE A 60 -2.19 -5.64 12.23
C PHE A 60 -2.73 -7.06 12.29
N ASP A 61 -3.87 -7.23 12.95
CA ASP A 61 -4.58 -8.49 13.02
C ASP A 61 -5.63 -8.56 11.90
N LEU A 62 -5.50 -9.56 11.03
CA LEU A 62 -6.41 -9.80 9.92
C LEU A 62 -7.27 -11.02 10.24
N TYR A 63 -8.51 -10.76 10.67
CA TYR A 63 -9.47 -11.82 10.97
C TYR A 63 -10.06 -12.47 9.69
N PRO A 64 -10.39 -13.77 9.72
CA PRO A 64 -11.00 -14.54 8.63
C PRO A 64 -12.28 -13.90 8.02
N PRO A 65 -12.72 -14.39 6.85
CA PRO A 65 -12.79 -13.65 5.58
C PRO A 65 -13.89 -12.58 5.46
N LYS A 66 -14.72 -12.35 6.49
CA LYS A 66 -15.83 -11.39 6.41
C LYS A 66 -15.50 -10.01 6.98
N ARG A 67 -14.35 -9.83 7.66
CA ARG A 67 -13.99 -8.54 8.31
C ARG A 67 -12.52 -8.11 8.19
N GLY A 68 -11.57 -8.98 7.86
CA GLY A 68 -10.13 -8.67 7.90
C GLY A 68 -9.56 -8.04 6.63
N LYS A 69 -10.01 -6.82 6.27
CA LYS A 69 -9.28 -5.98 5.31
C LYS A 69 -8.77 -4.72 5.99
N ILE A 70 -7.47 -4.51 5.93
CA ILE A 70 -6.85 -3.25 6.35
C ILE A 70 -6.40 -2.50 5.10
N ASN A 71 -6.72 -1.21 5.05
CA ASN A 71 -6.31 -0.33 3.95
C ASN A 71 -5.49 0.82 4.55
N MET A 72 -4.26 0.99 4.09
CA MET A 72 -3.39 2.12 4.45
C MET A 72 -3.26 3.05 3.24
N SER A 73 -3.50 4.35 3.43
CA SER A 73 -3.50 5.34 2.34
C SER A 73 -2.30 6.28 2.46
N PHE A 74 -1.64 6.57 1.34
CA PHE A 74 -0.35 7.28 1.27
C PHE A 74 -0.39 8.50 0.34
N GLY A 75 -1.54 9.18 0.34
CA GLY A 75 -1.80 10.34 -0.51
C GLY A 75 -2.03 9.98 -1.99
N PRO A 76 -2.17 11.01 -2.85
CA PRO A 76 -2.41 10.83 -4.28
C PRO A 76 -1.18 10.26 -5.02
N GLY A 77 -1.42 9.60 -6.14
CA GLY A 77 -0.43 9.13 -7.10
C GLY A 77 -0.39 7.62 -7.29
N ASN A 78 0.72 7.13 -7.83
CA ASN A 78 0.93 5.71 -8.11
C ASN A 78 2.17 5.18 -7.38
N TRP A 79 2.20 3.87 -7.10
CA TRP A 79 3.39 3.22 -6.58
C TRP A 79 4.42 2.99 -7.70
N SER A 80 5.10 4.03 -8.17
CA SER A 80 6.23 3.84 -9.08
C SER A 80 7.37 3.08 -8.38
N PRO A 81 8.33 2.48 -9.11
CA PRO A 81 9.51 1.86 -8.50
C PRO A 81 10.25 2.76 -7.51
N LYS A 82 10.35 4.06 -7.84
CA LYS A 82 10.95 5.07 -6.96
C LYS A 82 10.14 5.31 -5.69
N GLU A 83 8.82 5.35 -5.78
CA GLU A 83 7.95 5.54 -4.61
C GLU A 83 7.95 4.31 -3.69
N VAL A 84 7.99 3.10 -4.26
CA VAL A 84 8.17 1.88 -3.47
C VAL A 84 9.55 1.86 -2.80
N GLN A 85 10.60 2.27 -3.52
CA GLN A 85 11.95 2.37 -2.94
C GLN A 85 12.00 3.35 -1.77
N LYS A 86 11.31 4.51 -1.87
CA LYS A 86 11.20 5.45 -0.75
C LYS A 86 10.51 4.83 0.45
N LEU A 87 9.33 4.22 0.25
CA LEU A 87 8.59 3.54 1.32
C LEU A 87 9.46 2.48 2.02
N VAL A 88 10.13 1.64 1.25
CA VAL A 88 11.00 0.57 1.78
C VAL A 88 12.21 1.15 2.52
N GLY A 89 12.68 2.35 2.16
CA GLY A 89 13.73 3.05 2.91
C GLY A 89 13.37 3.35 4.37
N HIS A 90 12.07 3.35 4.72
CA HIS A 90 11.60 3.50 6.10
C HIS A 90 11.33 2.17 6.81
N LEU A 91 11.56 1.03 6.15
CA LEU A 91 11.28 -0.31 6.67
C LEU A 91 12.58 -1.04 7.02
N THR A 92 12.57 -1.68 8.19
CA THR A 92 13.55 -2.71 8.56
C THR A 92 13.07 -4.09 8.13
N SER A 93 11.80 -4.41 8.36
CA SER A 93 11.24 -5.71 7.98
C SER A 93 9.74 -5.70 7.80
N LEU A 94 9.25 -6.70 7.07
CA LEU A 94 7.84 -7.09 7.00
C LEU A 94 7.73 -8.56 7.43
N GLU A 95 6.87 -8.83 8.41
CA GLU A 95 6.50 -10.17 8.81
C GLU A 95 5.02 -10.44 8.56
N ILE A 96 4.71 -11.64 8.05
CA ILE A 96 3.36 -12.15 7.86
C ILE A 96 3.31 -13.50 8.55
N ILE A 97 2.51 -13.59 9.61
CA ILE A 97 2.38 -14.79 10.45
C ILE A 97 0.93 -15.27 10.34
N SER A 98 0.74 -16.53 9.99
CA SER A 98 -0.55 -17.21 9.97
C SER A 98 -0.37 -18.63 10.49
N ALA A 99 -1.47 -19.38 10.66
CA ALA A 99 -1.41 -20.76 11.14
C ALA A 99 -0.51 -21.68 10.28
N THR A 100 -0.41 -21.42 8.97
CA THR A 100 0.30 -22.28 8.02
C THR A 100 1.64 -21.70 7.53
N GLN A 101 1.91 -20.42 7.79
CA GLN A 101 3.08 -19.75 7.23
C GLN A 101 3.62 -18.64 8.14
N HIS A 102 4.94 -18.53 8.17
CA HIS A 102 5.65 -17.37 8.70
C HIS A 102 6.61 -16.87 7.63
N ILE A 103 6.30 -15.71 7.05
CA ILE A 103 7.13 -15.03 6.08
C ILE A 103 7.79 -13.85 6.79
N LYS A 104 9.12 -13.81 6.78
CA LYS A 104 9.91 -12.65 7.20
C LYS A 104 10.73 -12.14 6.02
N ILE A 105 10.63 -10.84 5.76
CA ILE A 105 11.41 -10.15 4.73
C ILE A 105 12.11 -8.97 5.40
N ASP A 106 13.41 -9.10 5.61
CA ASP A 106 14.29 -8.16 6.31
C ASP A 106 15.38 -7.57 5.39
N SER A 107 15.35 -7.95 4.11
CA SER A 107 16.21 -7.37 3.08
C SER A 107 15.47 -6.28 2.31
N MET A 108 16.08 -5.10 2.21
CA MET A 108 15.54 -3.96 1.47
C MET A 108 15.23 -4.29 0.00
N SER A 109 16.11 -5.02 -0.69
CA SER A 109 15.87 -5.42 -2.08
C SER A 109 14.70 -6.39 -2.19
N ARG A 110 14.62 -7.38 -1.29
CA ARG A 110 13.51 -8.33 -1.25
C ARG A 110 12.18 -7.66 -0.89
N LEU A 111 12.17 -6.71 0.03
CA LEU A 111 10.99 -5.91 0.38
C LEU A 111 10.49 -5.12 -0.82
N ARG A 112 11.40 -4.41 -1.51
CA ARG A 112 11.06 -3.67 -2.73
C ARG A 112 10.45 -4.58 -3.79
N ASP A 113 11.11 -5.69 -4.10
CA ASP A 113 10.67 -6.60 -5.15
C ASP A 113 9.34 -7.27 -4.75
N PHE A 114 9.16 -7.62 -3.47
CA PHE A 114 7.92 -8.14 -2.91
C PHE A 114 6.74 -7.17 -3.09
N LEU A 115 6.93 -5.88 -2.79
CA LEU A 115 5.89 -4.86 -2.94
C LEU A 115 5.63 -4.52 -4.40
N LEU A 116 6.66 -4.43 -5.24
CA LEU A 116 6.52 -4.15 -6.68
C LEU A 116 5.72 -5.21 -7.42
N ALA A 117 5.96 -6.49 -7.11
CA ALA A 117 5.24 -7.62 -7.68
C ALA A 117 3.75 -7.63 -7.29
N ARG A 118 3.38 -6.93 -6.23
CA ARG A 118 2.01 -6.84 -5.69
C ARG A 118 1.26 -5.60 -6.11
N ARG A 119 1.83 -4.77 -6.99
CA ARG A 119 1.13 -3.61 -7.54
C ARG A 119 -0.06 -4.02 -8.43
N LYS A 120 -1.19 -3.36 -8.26
CA LYS A 120 -2.46 -3.59 -8.95
C LYS A 120 -3.19 -2.26 -9.17
N GLY A 121 -4.26 -2.31 -9.98
CA GLY A 121 -5.09 -1.15 -10.32
C GLY A 121 -4.48 -0.28 -11.42
N ILE A 122 -5.27 0.71 -11.87
CA ILE A 122 -4.85 1.67 -12.90
C ILE A 122 -3.58 2.39 -12.41
N GLY A 123 -2.53 2.38 -13.23
CA GLY A 123 -1.24 3.00 -12.91
C GLY A 123 -0.45 2.34 -11.78
N GLY A 124 -0.92 1.22 -11.21
CA GLY A 124 -0.28 0.59 -10.05
C GLY A 124 -0.50 1.35 -8.74
N ALA A 125 -1.64 2.05 -8.60
CA ALA A 125 -1.98 2.82 -7.40
C ALA A 125 -2.15 1.97 -6.11
N ARG A 126 -2.33 0.65 -6.23
CA ARG A 126 -2.55 -0.24 -5.08
C ARG A 126 -1.45 -1.28 -4.98
N ILE A 127 -1.01 -1.60 -3.76
CA ILE A 127 -0.25 -2.82 -3.45
C ILE A 127 -1.19 -3.75 -2.69
N GLU A 128 -1.35 -4.99 -3.14
CA GLU A 128 -2.19 -5.99 -2.45
C GLU A 128 -1.34 -7.08 -1.79
N ILE A 129 -1.41 -7.17 -0.47
CA ILE A 129 -0.83 -8.26 0.32
C ILE A 129 -1.98 -9.18 0.72
N VAL A 130 -2.01 -10.36 0.10
CA VAL A 130 -3.06 -11.35 0.30
C VAL A 130 -2.46 -12.56 0.99
N ILE A 131 -3.02 -12.93 2.13
CA ILE A 131 -2.70 -14.16 2.85
C ILE A 131 -3.62 -15.25 2.28
N PRO A 132 -3.06 -16.27 1.59
CA PRO A 132 -3.85 -17.29 0.90
C PRO A 132 -4.58 -18.22 1.89
N LYS A 133 -5.49 -19.02 1.34
CA LYS A 133 -6.14 -20.13 2.04
C LYS A 133 -5.15 -21.19 2.45
#